data_AF-A0AAD4FEN7-F1
#
_entry.id   AF-A0AAD4FEN7-F1
#
_cell.length_a   1.000
_cell.length_b   1.000
_cell.length_c   1.000
_cell.angle_alpha   90.00
_cell.angle_beta   90.00
_cell.angle_gamma   90.00
#
_symmetry.space_group_name_H-M   'P 1'
#
loop_
_entity.id
_entity.type
_entity.pdbx_description
1 polymer ?
#
loop_
_entity_poly.entity_id
_entity_poly.type
_entity_poly.pdbx_seq_one_letter_code
_entity_poly.pdbx_strand_id
1 'polypeptide(L)'
;MRPTLALQGNLRRLPLSPKQAGKEYYKGNRVGSMGTINRFGNFTPDWNKIRTFVYPIHGTKNSELTPFVDSSIEKVREVDAGRVENYEKRFTGEDYLRAWKMAGGHDIVEMGSGAVDTGRNIPTPFEERPATKS
;
A
#
# COMPACT_ATOMS: atom_id res chain seq x y z
N MET A 1 12.60 41.31 2.07
CA MET A 1 12.47 41.59 3.52
C MET A 1 13.70 41.07 4.24
N ARG A 2 14.32 41.88 5.10
CA ARG A 2 15.39 41.42 6.00
C ARG A 2 14.78 41.24 7.41
N PRO A 3 15.02 40.11 8.09
CA PRO A 3 14.50 39.89 9.45
C PRO A 3 15.18 40.83 10.46
N THR A 4 14.54 41.03 11.61
CA THR A 4 15.08 41.83 12.72
C THR A 4 16.30 41.18 13.35
N LEU A 5 17.19 41.97 13.97
CA LEU A 5 18.47 41.50 14.53
C LEU A 5 18.32 40.33 15.52
N ALA A 6 17.32 40.39 16.42
CA ALA A 6 17.05 39.33 17.39
C ALA A 6 16.65 38.01 16.72
N LEU A 7 15.92 38.08 15.59
CA LEU A 7 15.47 36.91 14.85
C LEU A 7 16.57 36.36 13.93
N GLN A 8 17.46 37.23 13.44
CA GLN A 8 18.49 36.87 12.46
C GLN A 8 19.47 35.81 13.00
N GLY A 9 19.82 35.87 14.29
CA GLY A 9 20.65 34.85 14.95
C GLY A 9 19.99 33.47 15.02
N ASN A 10 18.71 33.45 15.38
CA ASN A 10 17.93 32.20 15.50
C ASN A 10 17.62 31.58 14.13
N LEU A 11 17.34 32.41 13.10
CA LEU A 11 17.01 31.92 11.77
C LEU A 11 18.15 31.14 11.10
N ARG A 12 19.41 31.50 11.39
CA ARG A 12 20.61 30.83 10.84
C ARG A 12 20.78 29.38 11.30
N ARG A 13 20.14 29.00 12.42
CA ARG A 13 20.22 27.64 12.99
C ARG A 13 19.08 26.74 12.51
N LEU A 14 18.08 27.29 11.83
CA LEU A 14 16.99 26.51 11.28
C LEU A 14 17.46 25.73 10.03
N PRO A 15 16.94 24.51 9.80
CA PRO A 15 17.25 23.76 8.59
C PRO A 15 16.87 24.55 7.33
N LEU A 16 17.82 24.66 6.39
CA LEU A 16 17.59 25.33 5.11
C LEU A 16 16.45 24.67 4.34
N SER A 17 15.51 25.49 3.88
CA SER A 17 14.47 25.12 2.93
C SER A 17 14.92 25.40 1.49
N PRO A 18 14.29 24.77 0.48
CA PRO A 18 14.60 25.02 -0.94
C PRO A 18 14.41 26.48 -1.37
N LYS A 19 13.71 27.32 -0.57
CA LYS A 19 13.40 28.72 -0.89
C LYS A 19 14.31 29.72 -0.18
N GLN A 20 15.14 29.25 0.74
CA GLN A 20 16.02 30.11 1.55
C GLN A 20 17.43 30.24 0.97
N ALA A 21 17.86 29.27 0.17
CA ALA A 21 19.18 29.25 -0.43
C ALA A 21 19.15 29.75 -1.89
N GLY A 22 20.33 30.11 -2.41
CA GLY A 22 20.52 30.58 -3.78
C GLY A 22 20.40 29.46 -4.83
N LYS A 23 20.87 29.76 -6.06
CA LYS A 23 20.65 28.93 -7.27
C LYS A 23 21.20 27.50 -7.19
N GLU A 24 22.31 27.29 -6.47
CA GLU A 24 23.03 26.00 -6.44
C GLU A 24 22.49 25.02 -5.39
N TYR A 25 21.54 25.43 -4.55
CA TYR A 25 21.02 24.57 -3.50
C TYR A 25 19.80 23.80 -3.95
N TYR A 26 19.97 22.51 -4.18
CA TYR A 26 18.87 21.59 -4.40
C TYR A 26 18.55 20.79 -3.13
N LYS A 27 17.28 20.77 -2.74
CA LYS A 27 16.77 19.92 -1.65
C LYS A 27 15.50 19.22 -2.12
N GLY A 28 15.53 17.88 -2.13
CA GLY A 28 14.42 17.06 -2.58
C GLY A 28 13.28 16.93 -1.55
N ASN A 29 12.09 16.58 -2.05
CA ASN A 29 10.86 16.42 -1.26
C ASN A 29 10.45 14.93 -1.05
N ARG A 30 11.41 14.00 -1.05
CA ARG A 30 11.18 12.55 -0.92
C ARG A 30 10.24 11.93 -1.98
N VAL A 31 10.21 12.51 -3.18
CA VAL A 31 9.41 11.96 -4.30
C VAL A 31 9.90 10.60 -4.80
N GLY A 32 11.15 10.24 -4.49
CA GLY A 32 11.82 9.01 -4.93
C GLY A 32 12.56 9.20 -6.26
N SER A 33 13.46 8.26 -6.57
CA SER A 33 14.16 8.25 -7.87
C SER A 33 13.30 7.54 -8.92
N MET A 34 12.81 8.28 -9.91
CA MET A 34 11.92 7.77 -10.97
C MET A 34 12.68 7.44 -12.27
N GLY A 35 14.01 7.53 -12.26
CA GLY A 35 14.81 7.43 -13.49
C GLY A 35 16.27 7.82 -13.27
N THR A 36 16.94 8.23 -14.34
CA THR A 36 18.36 8.57 -14.33
C THR A 36 18.61 9.89 -15.07
N ILE A 37 19.47 10.73 -14.51
CA ILE A 37 19.99 11.93 -15.17
C ILE A 37 21.25 11.53 -15.95
N ASN A 38 21.30 11.84 -17.25
CA ASN A 38 22.46 11.53 -18.07
C ASN A 38 23.60 12.56 -17.85
N ARG A 39 24.77 12.31 -18.45
CA ARG A 39 25.94 13.22 -18.36
C ARG A 39 25.65 14.66 -18.82
N PHE A 40 24.67 14.84 -19.70
CA PHE A 40 24.29 16.14 -20.26
C PHE A 40 23.20 16.86 -19.43
N GLY A 41 22.75 16.28 -18.32
CA GLY A 41 21.72 16.86 -17.46
C GLY A 41 20.29 16.52 -17.85
N ASN A 42 20.06 15.71 -18.89
CA ASN A 42 18.71 15.30 -19.28
C ASN A 42 18.22 14.14 -18.40
N PHE A 43 16.93 14.16 -18.04
CA PHE A 43 16.30 13.11 -17.26
C PHE A 43 15.62 12.07 -18.16
N THR A 44 15.87 10.78 -17.90
CA THR A 44 15.21 9.64 -18.56
C THR A 44 14.39 8.85 -17.53
N PRO A 45 13.06 8.70 -17.70
CA PRO A 45 12.22 7.94 -16.78
C PRO A 45 12.45 6.42 -16.88
N ASP A 46 12.38 5.73 -15.73
CA ASP A 46 12.39 4.27 -15.62
C ASP A 46 10.99 3.78 -15.20
N TRP A 47 10.25 3.22 -16.16
CA TRP A 47 8.86 2.78 -15.97
C TRP A 47 8.70 1.68 -14.93
N ASN A 48 9.75 0.91 -14.63
CA ASN A 48 9.69 -0.12 -13.58
C ASN A 48 9.66 0.48 -12.16
N LYS A 49 10.10 1.74 -12.00
CA LYS A 49 10.12 2.46 -10.71
C LYS A 49 8.92 3.38 -10.52
N ILE A 50 8.21 3.70 -11.59
CA ILE A 50 7.08 4.62 -11.56
C ILE A 50 5.89 3.90 -10.91
N ARG A 51 5.45 4.44 -9.76
CA ARG A 51 4.31 3.90 -9.03
C ARG A 51 3.01 4.21 -9.77
N THR A 52 2.15 3.20 -9.93
CA THR A 52 0.78 3.34 -10.41
C THR A 52 -0.20 3.08 -9.26
N PHE A 53 -1.38 3.69 -9.33
CA PHE A 53 -2.48 3.41 -8.42
C PHE A 53 -3.56 2.67 -9.21
N VAL A 54 -3.63 1.35 -9.02
CA VAL A 54 -4.54 0.49 -9.78
C VAL A 54 -5.96 0.67 -9.26
N TYR A 55 -6.85 1.16 -10.12
CA TYR A 55 -8.27 1.24 -9.84
C TYR A 55 -8.94 -0.12 -10.10
N PRO A 56 -9.89 -0.59 -9.26
CA PRO A 56 -10.57 -1.87 -9.46
C PRO A 56 -11.23 -1.96 -10.84
N ILE A 57 -11.07 -3.09 -11.53
CA ILE A 57 -11.56 -3.29 -12.92
C ILE A 57 -13.09 -3.12 -12.99
N HIS A 58 -13.82 -3.65 -12.02
CA HIS A 58 -15.28 -3.53 -11.93
C HIS A 58 -15.75 -2.19 -11.33
N GLY A 59 -14.82 -1.26 -11.11
CA GLY A 59 -15.07 0.02 -10.45
C GLY A 59 -15.49 -0.10 -8.99
N THR A 60 -15.92 1.02 -8.43
CA THR A 60 -16.38 1.13 -7.03
C THR A 60 -17.88 1.31 -6.92
N LYS A 61 -18.60 1.47 -8.05
CA LYS A 61 -20.05 1.73 -8.06
C LYS A 61 -20.89 0.53 -7.60
N ASN A 62 -20.37 -0.68 -7.78
CA ASN A 62 -21.05 -1.92 -7.41
C ASN A 62 -20.62 -2.42 -6.02
N SER A 63 -19.89 -1.61 -5.25
CA SER A 63 -19.48 -1.95 -3.89
C SER A 63 -20.52 -1.43 -2.90
N GLU A 64 -21.10 -2.34 -2.12
CA GLU A 64 -21.96 -1.99 -0.98
C GLU A 64 -21.15 -1.41 0.19
N LEU A 65 -19.84 -1.63 0.21
CA LEU A 65 -18.95 -1.13 1.25
C LEU A 65 -18.81 0.39 1.14
N THR A 66 -19.03 1.07 2.27
CA THR A 66 -18.84 2.52 2.43
C THR A 66 -17.73 2.80 3.46
N PRO A 67 -17.16 4.01 3.53
CA PRO A 67 -16.13 4.34 4.52
C PRO A 67 -16.66 4.43 5.96
N PHE A 68 -17.96 4.27 6.16
CA PHE A 68 -18.61 4.34 7.47
C PHE A 68 -19.38 3.03 7.76
N VAL A 69 -19.55 2.76 9.04
CA VAL A 69 -20.38 1.67 9.57
C VAL A 69 -21.47 2.32 10.40
N ASP A 70 -22.66 1.71 10.43
CA ASP A 70 -23.75 2.21 11.27
C ASP A 70 -23.36 2.20 12.76
N SER A 71 -23.73 3.26 13.45
CA SER A 71 -23.57 3.44 14.90
C SER A 71 -24.25 2.37 15.74
N SER A 72 -25.29 1.72 15.19
CA SER A 72 -26.03 0.64 15.87
C SER A 72 -25.23 -0.66 15.98
N ILE A 73 -24.20 -0.84 15.15
CA ILE A 73 -23.39 -2.04 15.14
C ILE A 73 -22.44 -2.00 16.34
N GLU A 74 -22.58 -2.98 17.22
CA GLU A 74 -21.71 -3.12 18.38
C GLU A 74 -20.26 -3.33 17.97
N LYS A 75 -19.36 -2.55 18.57
CA LYS A 75 -17.93 -2.60 18.28
C LYS A 75 -17.21 -3.77 18.96
N VAL A 76 -17.90 -4.43 19.89
CA VAL A 76 -17.33 -5.41 20.81
C VAL A 76 -18.28 -6.60 20.90
N ARG A 77 -17.76 -7.79 21.19
CA ARG A 77 -18.57 -9.00 21.38
C ARG A 77 -18.86 -9.18 22.87
N GLU A 78 -20.12 -9.37 23.22
CA GLU A 78 -20.48 -9.89 24.54
C GLU A 78 -20.32 -11.41 24.53
N VAL A 79 -19.43 -11.94 25.37
CA VAL A 79 -19.04 -13.37 25.33
C VAL A 79 -19.78 -14.18 26.39
N ASP A 80 -20.03 -13.59 27.57
CA ASP A 80 -20.98 -14.08 28.58
C ASP A 80 -21.07 -13.09 29.78
N ALA A 81 -22.26 -13.00 30.40
CA ALA A 81 -22.52 -12.33 31.69
C ALA A 81 -21.96 -10.90 31.85
N GLY A 82 -22.15 -10.02 30.86
CA GLY A 82 -21.75 -8.62 30.95
C GLY A 82 -20.24 -8.38 30.78
N ARG A 83 -19.46 -9.41 30.43
CA ARG A 83 -18.04 -9.25 30.09
C ARG A 83 -17.90 -8.91 28.61
N VAL A 84 -17.54 -7.64 28.39
CA VAL A 84 -17.29 -7.06 27.07
C VAL A 84 -15.83 -7.33 26.68
N GLU A 85 -15.59 -8.19 25.68
CA GLU A 85 -14.23 -8.51 25.21
C GLU A 85 -14.01 -8.05 23.77
N ASN A 86 -12.88 -7.39 23.53
CA ASN A 86 -12.45 -7.06 22.17
C ASN A 86 -12.31 -8.35 21.36
N TYR A 87 -12.71 -8.31 20.09
CA TYR A 87 -12.42 -9.38 19.14
C TYR A 87 -10.94 -9.74 19.20
N GLU A 88 -10.66 -11.05 19.19
CA GLU A 88 -9.29 -11.53 19.26
C GLU A 88 -8.47 -10.95 18.11
N LYS A 89 -7.43 -10.19 18.47
CA LYS A 89 -6.70 -9.32 17.53
C LYS A 89 -5.88 -10.09 16.50
N ARG A 90 -5.72 -11.41 16.67
CA ARG A 90 -4.73 -12.19 15.93
C ARG A 90 -5.42 -13.34 15.22
N PHE A 91 -5.68 -13.13 13.94
CA PHE A 91 -5.93 -14.23 13.03
C PHE A 91 -4.60 -15.00 12.87
N THR A 92 -4.51 -16.19 13.47
CA THR A 92 -3.29 -17.00 13.44
C THR A 92 -3.18 -17.81 12.15
N GLY A 93 -1.99 -18.34 11.85
CA GLY A 93 -1.80 -19.23 10.70
C GLY A 93 -2.61 -20.53 10.81
N GLU A 94 -2.78 -21.06 12.03
CA GLU A 94 -3.61 -22.24 12.28
C GLU A 94 -5.10 -21.95 12.01
N ASP A 95 -5.58 -20.78 12.42
CA ASP A 95 -6.97 -20.35 12.15
C ASP A 95 -7.20 -20.17 10.64
N TYR A 96 -6.23 -19.62 9.92
CA TYR A 96 -6.27 -19.56 8.46
C TYR A 96 -6.38 -20.94 7.83
N LEU A 97 -5.49 -21.88 8.20
CA LEU A 97 -5.51 -23.24 7.65
C LEU A 97 -6.82 -23.97 7.98
N ARG A 98 -7.36 -23.76 9.17
CA ARG A 98 -8.66 -24.31 9.57
C ARG A 98 -9.78 -23.73 8.71
N ALA A 99 -9.82 -22.41 8.54
CA ALA A 99 -10.81 -21.73 7.70
C ALA A 99 -10.72 -22.17 6.22
N TRP A 100 -9.51 -22.27 5.68
CA TRP A 100 -9.26 -22.74 4.31
C TRP A 100 -9.74 -24.18 4.09
N LYS A 101 -9.46 -25.09 5.04
CA LYS A 101 -9.98 -26.47 5.00
C LYS A 101 -11.51 -26.50 5.07
N MET A 102 -12.12 -25.67 5.93
CA MET A 102 -13.57 -25.55 6.04
C MET A 102 -14.21 -24.97 4.77
N ALA A 103 -13.51 -24.08 4.07
CA ALA A 103 -13.95 -23.51 2.79
C ALA A 103 -13.77 -24.46 1.60
N GLY A 104 -13.25 -25.67 1.81
CA GLY A 104 -13.12 -26.72 0.79
C GLY A 104 -11.70 -27.21 0.54
N GLY A 105 -10.68 -26.59 1.14
CA GLY A 105 -9.29 -27.07 1.07
C GLY A 105 -8.68 -27.04 -0.34
N HIS A 106 -9.16 -26.16 -1.21
CA HIS A 106 -8.62 -25.92 -2.53
C HIS A 106 -8.82 -24.44 -2.89
N ASP A 107 -7.85 -23.88 -3.59
CA ASP A 107 -7.96 -22.50 -4.06
C ASP A 107 -8.84 -22.48 -5.32
N ILE A 108 -9.85 -21.62 -5.31
CA ILE A 108 -10.68 -21.38 -6.50
C ILE A 108 -9.87 -20.48 -7.42
N VAL A 109 -9.20 -21.09 -8.39
CA VAL A 109 -8.57 -20.35 -9.48
C VAL A 109 -9.69 -19.93 -10.43
N GLU A 110 -10.12 -18.67 -10.34
CA GLU A 110 -10.93 -18.08 -11.40
C GLU A 110 -10.09 -18.06 -12.69
N MET A 111 -10.23 -19.09 -13.53
CA MET A 111 -9.77 -19.03 -14.91
C MET A 111 -10.65 -17.98 -15.61
N GLY A 112 -10.22 -16.72 -15.57
CA GLY A 112 -10.81 -15.69 -16.39
C GLY A 112 -10.81 -16.18 -17.84
N SER A 113 -11.96 -16.12 -18.52
CA SER A 113 -12.13 -16.45 -19.94
C SER A 113 -11.40 -15.49 -20.90
N GLY A 114 -10.45 -14.70 -20.38
CA GLY A 114 -9.58 -13.84 -21.15
C GLY A 114 -8.27 -14.56 -21.45
N ALA A 115 -7.93 -14.65 -22.73
CA ALA A 115 -6.59 -14.97 -23.20
C ALA A 115 -5.53 -14.33 -22.29
N VAL A 116 -4.51 -15.11 -21.91
CA VAL A 116 -3.38 -14.70 -21.07
C VAL A 116 -2.95 -13.28 -21.43
N ASP A 117 -3.36 -12.31 -20.61
CA ASP A 117 -3.05 -10.89 -20.78
C ASP A 117 -1.58 -10.69 -20.40
N THR A 118 -0.70 -10.81 -21.38
CA THR A 118 0.76 -10.64 -21.24
C THR A 118 1.16 -9.26 -20.73
N GLY A 119 0.21 -8.32 -20.57
CA GLY A 119 0.43 -6.97 -20.02
C GLY A 119 0.30 -6.85 -18.50
N ARG A 120 -0.16 -7.89 -17.79
CA ARG A 120 -0.32 -7.84 -16.33
C ARG A 120 0.91 -8.40 -15.63
N ASN A 121 1.60 -7.57 -14.85
CA ASN A 121 2.65 -7.99 -13.92
C ASN A 121 2.03 -8.64 -12.67
N ILE A 122 1.24 -9.70 -12.88
CA ILE A 122 0.72 -10.55 -11.81
C ILE A 122 1.57 -11.82 -11.85
N PRO A 123 2.28 -12.18 -10.77
CA PRO A 123 3.00 -13.45 -10.72
C PRO A 123 2.01 -14.60 -10.89
N THR A 124 2.41 -15.64 -11.63
CA THR A 124 1.64 -16.88 -11.75
C THR A 124 1.34 -17.41 -10.35
N PRO A 125 0.07 -17.72 -10.01
CA PRO A 125 -0.25 -18.35 -8.73
C PRO A 125 0.61 -19.59 -8.51
N PHE A 126 1.10 -19.76 -7.28
CA PHE A 126 1.85 -20.96 -6.93
C PHE A 126 0.87 -22.15 -6.87
N GLU A 127 1.07 -23.15 -7.72
CA GLU A 127 0.37 -24.43 -7.64
C GLU A 127 1.30 -25.47 -7.00
N GLU A 128 0.84 -26.11 -5.92
CA GLU A 128 1.56 -27.23 -5.32
C GLU A 128 1.47 -28.43 -6.27
N ARG A 129 2.63 -28.97 -6.70
CA ARG A 129 2.68 -30.13 -7.58
C ARG A 129 2.12 -31.35 -6.84
N PRO A 130 1.25 -32.17 -7.46
CA PRO A 130 0.72 -33.37 -6.80
C PRO A 130 1.89 -34.26 -6.39
N ALA A 131 1.86 -34.74 -5.14
CA ALA A 131 2.90 -35.61 -4.61
C ALA A 131 3.01 -36.88 -5.46
N THR A 132 4.09 -37.01 -6.23
CA THR A 132 4.42 -38.24 -6.93
C THR A 132 4.74 -39.29 -5.88
N LYS A 133 3.93 -40.35 -5.80
CA LYS A 133 4.29 -41.54 -5.01
C LYS A 133 5.53 -42.16 -5.64
N SER A 134 6.63 -42.17 -4.90
CA SER A 134 7.83 -42.94 -5.21
C SER A 134 7.55 -44.44 -5.21
#